data_AF-A0A501WBW8-F1
#
_entry.id   AF-A0A501WBW8-F1
#
_cell.length_a   1.000
_cell.length_b   1.000
_cell.length_c   1.000
_cell.angle_alpha   90.00
_cell.angle_beta   90.00
_cell.angle_gamma   90.00
#
_symmetry.space_group_name_H-M   'P 1'
#
loop_
_entity.id
_entity.type
_entity.pdbx_description
1 polymer ?
#
loop_
_entity_poly.entity_id
_entity_poly.type
_entity_poly.pdbx_seq_one_letter_code
_entity_poly.pdbx_strand_id
1 'polypeptide(L)'
;MSAKEFNELPPHLQATLALEQGHYLYHRIKGWCKIDLYWLHDFYVEIWFLYDLKSIGLVRALTTSRQLEPYLETIKLKLKPQRKDK
;
A
#
# COMPACT_ATOMS: atom_id res chain seq x y z
N MET A 1 3.67 2.88 -16.18
CA MET A 1 4.53 1.95 -15.44
C MET A 1 3.63 0.91 -14.82
N SER A 2 3.89 -0.36 -15.07
CA SER A 2 3.16 -1.49 -14.48
C SER A 2 3.73 -1.87 -13.11
N ALA A 3 2.98 -2.63 -12.33
CA ALA A 3 3.44 -3.20 -11.05
C ALA A 3 4.73 -4.04 -11.20
N LYS A 4 4.92 -4.72 -12.34
CA LYS A 4 6.13 -5.52 -12.60
C LYS A 4 7.34 -4.63 -12.83
N GLU A 5 7.22 -3.64 -13.72
CA GLU A 5 8.26 -2.65 -13.99
C GLU A 5 8.64 -1.87 -12.72
N PHE A 6 7.66 -1.51 -11.88
CA PHE A 6 7.91 -0.87 -10.59
C PHE A 6 8.78 -1.75 -9.67
N ASN A 7 8.49 -3.05 -9.60
CA ASN A 7 9.25 -3.99 -8.77
C ASN A 7 10.70 -4.20 -9.23
N GLU A 8 11.03 -3.83 -10.46
CA GLU A 8 12.40 -3.87 -11.00
C GLU A 8 13.21 -2.62 -10.65
N LEU A 9 12.57 -1.55 -10.15
CA LEU A 9 13.26 -0.35 -9.72
C LEU A 9 14.10 -0.60 -8.46
N PRO A 10 15.19 0.15 -8.25
CA PRO A 10 15.90 0.19 -6.98
C PRO A 10 14.96 0.52 -5.80
N PRO A 11 15.11 -0.13 -4.63
CA PRO A 11 14.20 0.06 -3.48
C PRO A 11 14.02 1.51 -3.03
N HIS A 12 15.08 2.33 -3.13
CA HIS A 12 15.00 3.74 -2.78
C HIS A 12 14.09 4.52 -3.74
N LEU A 13 14.14 4.23 -5.05
CA LEU A 13 13.24 4.85 -6.04
C LEU A 13 11.80 4.36 -5.88
N GLN A 14 11.60 3.07 -5.57
CA GLN A 14 10.28 2.55 -5.24
C GLN A 14 9.67 3.29 -4.05
N ALA A 15 10.44 3.47 -2.98
CA ALA A 15 10.00 4.20 -1.80
C ALA A 15 9.64 5.65 -2.13
N THR A 16 10.53 6.37 -2.82
CA THR A 16 10.28 7.77 -3.22
C THR A 16 9.01 7.89 -4.06
N LEU A 17 8.86 7.08 -5.10
CA LEU A 17 7.68 7.12 -5.97
C LEU A 17 6.38 6.82 -5.20
N ALA A 18 6.38 5.80 -4.35
CA ALA A 18 5.20 5.44 -3.57
C ALA A 18 4.84 6.50 -2.53
N LEU A 19 5.83 7.13 -1.88
CA LEU A 19 5.60 8.16 -0.87
C LEU A 19 5.20 9.51 -1.47
N GLU A 20 5.72 9.88 -2.63
CA GLU A 20 5.44 11.16 -3.28
C GLU A 20 4.17 11.14 -4.13
N GLN A 21 3.93 10.04 -4.84
CA GLN A 21 2.85 9.94 -5.83
C GLN A 21 1.72 9.00 -5.41
N GLY A 22 1.98 8.13 -4.43
CA GLY A 22 0.99 7.16 -3.97
C GLY A 22 -0.06 7.80 -3.06
N HIS A 23 -1.30 7.35 -3.20
CA HIS A 23 -2.37 7.63 -2.27
C HIS A 23 -2.38 6.61 -1.14
N TYR A 24 -2.11 7.06 0.07
CA TYR A 24 -2.23 6.21 1.26
C TYR A 24 -3.67 5.69 1.41
N LEU A 25 -3.82 4.38 1.57
CA LEU A 25 -5.12 3.75 1.77
C LEU A 25 -5.30 3.24 3.20
N TYR A 26 -4.33 2.47 3.67
CA TYR A 26 -4.47 1.76 4.94
C TYR A 26 -3.13 1.27 5.46
N HIS A 27 -3.09 0.80 6.71
CA HIS A 27 -1.95 0.07 7.22
C HIS A 27 -2.40 -1.18 7.98
N ARG A 28 -1.53 -2.19 8.00
CA ARG A 28 -1.67 -3.34 8.89
C ARG A 28 -0.38 -3.58 9.65
N ILE A 29 -0.51 -4.25 10.79
CA ILE A 29 0.65 -4.69 11.57
C ILE A 29 0.85 -6.19 11.30
N LYS A 30 2.10 -6.58 11.05
CA LYS A 30 2.51 -7.98 10.94
C LYS A 30 3.78 -8.18 11.76
N GLY A 31 3.64 -8.80 12.94
CA GLY A 31 4.73 -8.89 13.91
C GLY A 31 5.20 -7.50 14.30
N TRP A 32 6.50 -7.22 14.11
CA TRP A 32 7.16 -5.96 14.44
C TRP A 32 7.14 -4.94 13.29
N CYS A 33 6.47 -5.26 12.18
CA CYS A 33 6.44 -4.42 10.99
C CYS A 33 5.10 -3.69 10.84
N LYS A 34 5.14 -2.38 10.60
CA LYS A 34 4.01 -1.65 10.02
C LYS A 34 4.10 -1.74 8.51
N ILE A 35 2.99 -2.10 7.88
CA ILE A 35 2.90 -2.25 6.43
C ILE A 35 1.86 -1.27 5.93
N ASP A 36 2.32 -0.21 5.29
CA ASP A 36 1.47 0.80 4.69
C ASP A 36 1.11 0.39 3.26
N LEU A 37 -0.17 0.48 2.94
CA LEU A 37 -0.73 0.20 1.62
C LEU A 37 -1.03 1.52 0.92
N TYR A 38 -0.47 1.69 -0.26
CA TYR A 38 -0.70 2.81 -1.16
C TYR A 38 -1.37 2.33 -2.44
N TRP A 39 -2.20 3.18 -3.02
CA TRP A 39 -2.61 3.08 -4.42
C TRP A 39 -1.76 4.03 -5.25
N LEU A 40 -1.04 3.50 -6.23
CA LEU A 40 -0.13 4.25 -7.09
C LEU A 40 -0.55 4.01 -8.54
N HIS A 41 -1.12 5.04 -9.17
CA HIS A 41 -1.67 5.00 -10.53
C HIS A 41 -2.73 3.90 -10.72
N ASP A 42 -2.35 2.71 -11.17
CA ASP A 42 -3.24 1.58 -11.49
C ASP A 42 -2.93 0.31 -10.67
N PHE A 43 -2.00 0.36 -9.72
CA PHE A 43 -1.66 -0.77 -8.85
C PHE A 43 -1.49 -0.36 -7.38
N TYR A 44 -1.29 -1.35 -6.52
CA TYR A 44 -1.12 -1.15 -5.09
C TYR A 44 0.32 -1.43 -4.67
N VAL A 45 0.83 -0.67 -3.71
CA VAL A 45 2.20 -0.77 -3.19
C VAL A 45 2.17 -0.97 -1.68
N GLU A 46 2.93 -1.93 -1.19
CA GLU A 46 3.24 -2.07 0.23
C GLU A 46 4.59 -1.41 0.55
N ILE A 47 4.63 -0.59 1.60
CA ILE A 47 5.87 -0.14 2.25
C ILE A 47 5.94 -0.76 3.63
N TRP A 48 7.01 -1.53 3.88
CA TRP A 48 7.24 -2.25 5.13
C TRP A 48 8.25 -1.49 5.97
N PHE A 49 7.79 -0.96 7.10
CA PHE A 49 8.61 -0.27 8.08
C PHE A 49 9.03 -1.23 9.18
N LEU A 50 10.34 -1.26 9.45
CA LEU A 50 10.94 -1.97 10.57
C LEU A 50 11.08 -0.97 11.73
N TYR A 51 10.22 -1.10 12.74
CA TYR A 51 10.17 -0.12 13.84
C TYR A 51 11.50 0.00 14.60
N ASP A 52 12.12 -1.12 14.94
CA ASP A 52 13.35 -1.15 15.74
C ASP A 52 14.52 -0.47 15.02
N LEU A 53 14.55 -0.58 13.69
CA LEU A 53 15.59 0.00 12.84
C LEU A 53 15.24 1.39 12.32
N LYS A 54 14.01 1.86 12.57
CA LYS A 54 13.45 3.11 12.04
C LYS A 54 13.69 3.27 10.53
N SER A 55 13.54 2.18 9.78
CA SER A 55 13.89 2.13 8.36
C SER A 55 12.85 1.37 7.53
N ILE A 56 12.85 1.62 6.22
CA ILE A 56 12.08 0.85 5.25
C ILE A 56 12.85 -0.44 4.96
N GLY A 57 12.25 -1.59 5.27
CA GLY A 57 12.83 -2.90 4.99
C GLY A 57 12.46 -3.45 3.61
N LEU A 58 11.29 -3.09 3.09
CA LEU A 58 10.81 -3.56 1.79
C LEU A 58 9.81 -2.56 1.21
N VAL A 59 9.90 -2.34 -0.09
CA VAL A 59 8.84 -1.76 -0.91
C VAL A 59 8.50 -2.75 -2.00
N ARG A 60 7.22 -2.93 -2.31
CA ARG A 60 6.81 -3.77 -3.43
C ARG A 60 5.43 -3.40 -3.95
N ALA A 61 5.27 -3.43 -5.27
CA ALA A 61 3.96 -3.45 -5.91
C ALA A 61 3.34 -4.86 -5.82
N LEU A 62 2.02 -4.90 -5.58
CA LEU A 62 1.22 -6.10 -5.60
C LEU A 62 0.85 -6.43 -7.04
N THR A 63 1.15 -7.65 -7.48
CA THR A 63 0.97 -8.08 -8.87
C THR A 63 -0.21 -9.03 -9.06
N THR A 64 -0.81 -9.49 -7.96
CA THR A 64 -1.95 -10.40 -7.97
C THR A 64 -2.99 -9.97 -6.93
N SER A 65 -4.28 -10.22 -7.21
CA SER A 65 -5.38 -9.91 -6.30
C SER A 65 -5.28 -10.65 -4.97
N ARG A 66 -4.71 -11.86 -4.95
CA ARG A 66 -4.47 -12.64 -3.72
C ARG A 66 -3.65 -11.87 -2.69
N GLN A 67 -2.72 -11.02 -3.11
CA GLN A 67 -1.90 -10.23 -2.19
C GLN A 67 -2.69 -9.13 -1.47
N LEU A 68 -3.89 -8.78 -1.95
CA LEU A 68 -4.79 -7.83 -1.28
C LEU A 68 -5.69 -8.50 -0.23
N GLU A 69 -5.80 -9.83 -0.21
CA GLU A 69 -6.64 -10.57 0.75
C GLU A 69 -6.45 -10.11 2.22
N PRO A 70 -5.22 -9.87 2.73
CA PRO A 70 -5.02 -9.39 4.10
C PRO A 70 -5.67 -8.03 4.42
N TYR A 71 -6.00 -7.25 3.39
CA TYR A 71 -6.61 -5.93 3.53
C TYR A 71 -8.14 -5.99 3.45
N LEU A 72 -8.71 -7.02 2.82
CA LEU A 72 -10.17 -7.14 2.67
C LEU A 72 -10.88 -7.32 4.01
N GLU A 73 -10.24 -8.00 4.96
CA GLU A 73 -10.80 -8.21 6.30
C GLU A 73 -10.64 -6.99 7.22
N THR A 74 -9.66 -6.14 6.93
CA THR A 74 -9.22 -5.09 7.86
C THR A 74 -9.67 -3.69 7.43
N ILE A 75 -9.79 -3.44 6.13
CA ILE A 75 -10.31 -2.17 5.61
C ILE A 75 -11.82 -2.12 5.82
N LYS A 76 -12.26 -1.26 6.74
CA LYS A 76 -13.68 -0.96 6.96
C LYS A 76 -14.07 0.30 6.21
N LEU A 77 -14.72 0.14 5.05
CA LEU A 77 -15.28 1.26 4.30
C LEU A 77 -16.45 1.89 5.07
N LYS A 78 -16.27 3.12 5.55
CA LYS A 78 -17.38 3.91 6.08
C LYS A 78 -18.06 4.65 4.93
N LEU A 79 -19.08 4.03 4.35
CA LEU A 79 -19.95 4.70 3.38
C LEU A 79 -20.81 5.72 4.14
N LYS A 80 -20.74 7.00 3.77
CA LYS A 80 -21.78 7.95 4.18
C LYS A 80 -23.04 7.64 3.37
N PRO A 81 -24.21 7.46 4.01
CA PRO A 81 -25.45 7.30 3.28
C PRO A 81 -25.70 8.55 2.43
N GLN A 82 -25.75 8.37 1.11
CA GLN A 82 -26.20 9.40 0.19
C GLN A 82 -27.69 9.64 0.46
N ARG A 83 -28.06 10.82 0.95
CA ARG A 83 -29.46 11.24 0.95
C ARG A 83 -29.88 11.33 -0.52
N LYS A 84 -30.85 10.51 -0.92
CA LYS A 84 -31.56 10.71 -2.18
C LYS A 84 -32.45 11.92 -1.98
N ASP A 85 -32.01 13.09 -2.42
CA ASP A 85 -32.91 14.22 -2.59
C ASP A 85 -33.92 13.84 -3.69
N LYS A 86 -35.21 13.84 -3.31
CA LYS A 86 -36.35 13.67 -4.21
C LYS A 86 -36.80 15.04 -4.70
#